data_AF-A0A533Y4V4-F1
#
_entry.id   AF-A0A533Y4V4-F1
#
_cell.length_a   1.000
_cell.length_b   1.000
_cell.length_c   1.000
_cell.angle_alpha   90.00
_cell.angle_beta   90.00
_cell.angle_gamma   90.00
#
_symmetry.space_group_name_H-M   'P 1'
#
loop_
_entity.id
_entity.type
_entity.pdbx_description
1 polymer ?
#
loop_
_entity_poly.entity_id
_entity_poly.type
_entity_poly.pdbx_seq_one_letter_code
_entity_poly.pdbx_strand_id
1 'polypeptide(L)'
;MFKTIMQDLNVVFERDPAATSKLEVILTYAGFHALLAYRLSHWLWARGVPFVPRVISQLARWLTGIEIHPAAKIGTGFFIDHGMGVVIGETAEIGDYVTLFQGVTLGGTGKERGKRHPTLGNHVVVGAGAKILGGIRIGDNVKIGANSVVL
;
A
#
# COMPACT_ATOMS: atom_id res chain seq x y z
N MET A 1 8.20 9.46 -10.37
CA MET A 1 8.39 8.00 -10.26
C MET A 1 9.72 7.66 -9.61
N PHE A 2 10.87 7.93 -10.23
CA PHE A 2 12.19 7.59 -9.65
C PHE A 2 12.42 8.21 -8.26
N LYS A 3 12.16 9.52 -8.11
CA LYS A 3 12.24 10.21 -6.80
C LYS A 3 11.37 9.56 -5.73
N THR A 4 10.14 9.16 -6.09
CA THR A 4 9.21 8.47 -5.20
C THR A 4 9.75 7.11 -4.76
N ILE A 5 10.27 6.31 -5.69
CA ILE A 5 10.86 4.99 -5.39
C ILE A 5 12.06 5.13 -4.46
N MET A 6 12.93 6.12 -4.70
CA MET A 6 14.07 6.40 -3.83
C MET A 6 13.61 6.83 -2.43
N GLN A 7 12.54 7.61 -2.33
CA GLN A 7 11.96 7.98 -1.05
C GLN A 7 11.34 6.78 -0.33
N ASP A 8 10.62 5.92 -1.05
CA ASP A 8 10.05 4.69 -0.50
C ASP A 8 11.17 3.78 0.06
N LEU A 9 12.26 3.61 -0.68
CA LEU A 9 13.45 2.85 -0.24
C LEU A 9 14.11 3.45 1.01
N ASN A 10 14.27 4.78 1.03
CA ASN A 10 14.87 5.46 2.19
C ASN A 10 14.00 5.29 3.44
N VAL A 11 12.67 5.41 3.30
CA VAL A 11 11.76 5.25 4.44
C VAL A 11 11.78 3.82 5.00
N VAL A 12 11.84 2.80 4.14
CA VAL A 12 11.99 1.41 4.62
C VAL A 12 13.26 1.28 5.47
N PHE A 13 14.39 1.77 4.97
CA PHE A 13 15.67 1.70 5.68
C PHE A 13 15.70 2.53 6.97
N GLU A 14 15.01 3.69 7.01
CA GLU A 14 14.96 4.55 8.20
C GLU A 14 14.02 4.01 9.29
N ARG A 15 12.95 3.31 8.90
CA ARG A 15 11.89 2.87 9.83
C ARG A 15 12.02 1.45 10.30
N ASP A 16 12.64 0.57 9.52
CA ASP A 16 12.85 -0.82 9.91
C ASP A 16 14.21 -0.98 10.59
N PRO A 17 14.25 -1.21 11.92
CA PRO A 17 15.52 -1.43 12.62
C PRO A 17 16.23 -2.73 12.20
N ALA A 18 15.55 -3.65 11.52
CA ALA A 18 16.15 -4.87 11.00
C ALA A 18 16.86 -4.69 9.65
N ALA A 19 16.63 -3.57 8.94
CA ALA A 19 17.26 -3.32 7.65
C ALA A 19 18.76 -2.99 7.83
N THR A 20 19.64 -3.88 7.38
CA THR A 20 21.09 -3.66 7.51
C THR A 20 21.69 -2.86 6.36
N SER A 21 21.05 -2.88 5.18
CA SER A 21 21.46 -2.10 4.01
C SER A 21 20.32 -1.85 3.04
N LYS A 22 20.44 -0.81 2.20
CA LYS A 22 19.49 -0.58 1.09
C LYS A 22 19.50 -1.72 0.06
N LEU A 23 20.64 -2.38 -0.14
CA LEU A 23 20.76 -3.50 -1.07
C LEU A 23 19.96 -4.70 -0.57
N GLU A 24 20.01 -4.99 0.72
CA GLU A 24 19.15 -6.00 1.35
C GLU A 24 17.67 -5.70 1.09
N VAL A 25 17.23 -4.47 1.36
CA VAL A 25 15.83 -4.04 1.10
C VAL A 25 15.43 -4.29 -0.35
N ILE A 26 16.28 -3.87 -1.30
CA ILE A 26 16.01 -4.07 -2.73
C ILE A 26 15.90 -5.55 -3.09
N LEU A 27 16.66 -6.44 -2.45
CA LEU A 27 16.72 -7.85 -2.81
C LEU A 27 15.71 -8.73 -2.09
N THR A 28 15.31 -8.39 -0.85
CA THR A 28 14.58 -9.33 0.02
C THR A 28 13.24 -8.81 0.54
N TYR A 29 12.93 -7.51 0.43
CA TYR A 29 11.73 -6.95 1.07
C TYR A 29 10.52 -7.04 0.14
N ALA A 30 9.65 -8.02 0.41
CA ALA A 30 8.41 -8.22 -0.33
C ALA A 30 7.51 -6.97 -0.37
N GLY A 31 7.45 -6.21 0.74
CA GLY A 31 6.75 -4.93 0.81
C GLY A 31 7.24 -3.91 -0.23
N PHE A 32 8.56 -3.80 -0.38
CA PHE A 32 9.18 -2.92 -1.36
C PHE A 32 8.97 -3.43 -2.79
N HIS A 33 9.10 -4.73 -3.03
CA HIS A 33 8.83 -5.33 -4.35
C HIS A 33 7.40 -5.12 -4.82
N ALA A 34 6.42 -5.31 -3.93
CA ALA A 34 5.01 -5.04 -4.22
C ALA A 34 4.78 -3.56 -4.56
N LEU A 35 5.44 -2.65 -3.85
CA LEU A 35 5.35 -1.23 -4.10
C LEU A 35 5.95 -0.85 -5.47
N LEU A 36 7.11 -1.39 -5.84
CA LEU A 36 7.69 -1.19 -7.18
C LEU A 36 6.74 -1.64 -8.29
N ALA A 37 6.18 -2.84 -8.16
CA ALA A 37 5.21 -3.38 -9.11
C ALA A 37 3.94 -2.51 -9.17
N TYR A 38 3.46 -2.01 -8.04
CA TYR A 38 2.36 -1.04 -8.01
C TYR A 38 2.72 0.26 -8.72
N ARG A 39 3.89 0.87 -8.48
CA ARG A 39 4.29 2.13 -9.13
C ARG A 39 4.27 2.00 -10.65
N LEU A 40 4.76 0.88 -11.19
CA LEU A 40 4.70 0.56 -12.61
C LEU A 40 3.25 0.33 -13.08
N SER A 41 2.48 -0.48 -12.35
CA SER A 41 1.08 -0.78 -12.68
C SER A 41 0.23 0.48 -12.71
N HIS A 42 0.37 1.35 -11.71
CA HIS A 42 -0.33 2.62 -11.61
C HIS A 42 0.06 3.57 -12.75
N TRP A 43 1.34 3.63 -13.11
CA TRP A 43 1.83 4.44 -14.24
C TRP A 43 1.23 4.00 -15.59
N LEU A 44 1.10 2.68 -15.80
CA LEU A 44 0.45 2.10 -16.98
C LEU A 44 -1.06 2.36 -16.97
N TRP A 45 -1.71 2.16 -15.81
CA TRP A 45 -3.14 2.40 -15.63
C TRP A 45 -3.51 3.86 -15.92
N ALA A 46 -2.71 4.81 -15.42
CA ALA A 46 -2.90 6.24 -15.65
C ALA A 46 -2.75 6.65 -17.13
N ARG A 47 -2.15 5.80 -17.97
CA ARG A 47 -2.03 5.99 -19.43
C ARG A 47 -3.14 5.29 -20.23
N GLY A 48 -4.13 4.72 -19.54
CA GLY A 48 -5.22 4.02 -20.19
C GLY A 48 -4.83 2.66 -20.77
N VAL A 49 -3.67 2.09 -20.37
CA VAL A 49 -3.29 0.74 -20.81
C VAL A 49 -4.30 -0.26 -20.23
N PRO A 50 -5.06 -0.99 -21.08
CA PRO A 50 -6.07 -1.93 -20.61
C PRO A 50 -5.41 -3.18 -20.03
N PHE A 51 -6.04 -3.78 -19.01
CA PHE A 51 -5.76 -5.08 -18.36
C PHE A 51 -4.32 -5.37 -17.85
N VAL A 52 -3.26 -4.98 -18.55
CA VAL A 52 -1.84 -5.17 -18.21
C VAL A 52 -1.51 -4.69 -16.79
N PRO A 53 -1.96 -3.50 -16.33
CA PRO A 53 -1.76 -3.10 -14.94
C PRO A 53 -2.31 -4.10 -13.93
N ARG A 54 -3.47 -4.71 -14.23
CA ARG A 54 -4.09 -5.70 -13.34
C ARG A 54 -3.33 -7.02 -13.37
N VAL A 55 -2.78 -7.44 -14.52
CA VAL A 55 -1.91 -8.61 -14.61
C VAL A 55 -0.67 -8.43 -13.74
N ILE A 56 0.02 -7.28 -13.83
CA ILE A 56 1.19 -6.99 -12.99
C ILE A 56 0.83 -7.00 -11.50
N SER A 57 -0.31 -6.37 -11.13
CA SER A 57 -0.84 -6.40 -9.76
C SER A 57 -1.06 -7.84 -9.24
N GLN A 58 -1.62 -8.73 -10.06
CA GLN A 58 -1.83 -10.13 -9.67
C GLN A 58 -0.53 -10.94 -9.57
N LEU A 59 0.44 -10.71 -10.47
CA LEU A 59 1.76 -11.33 -10.38
C LEU A 59 2.51 -10.88 -9.12
N ALA A 60 2.45 -9.58 -8.80
CA ALA A 60 3.01 -9.05 -7.57
C ALA A 60 2.36 -9.69 -6.34
N ARG A 61 1.04 -9.82 -6.31
CA ARG A 61 0.31 -10.53 -5.25
C ARG A 61 0.77 -11.97 -5.10
N TRP A 62 0.98 -12.68 -6.21
CA TRP A 62 1.44 -14.08 -6.16
C TRP A 62 2.85 -14.20 -5.57
N LEU A 63 3.76 -13.29 -5.93
CA LEU A 63 5.15 -13.31 -5.47
C LEU A 63 5.33 -12.78 -4.04
N THR A 64 4.51 -11.83 -3.61
CA THR A 64 4.72 -11.07 -2.36
C THR A 64 3.65 -11.31 -1.30
N GLY A 65 2.48 -11.84 -1.67
CA GLY A 65 1.31 -11.94 -0.80
C GLY A 65 0.58 -10.60 -0.56
N ILE A 66 0.98 -9.53 -1.25
CA ILE A 66 0.40 -8.17 -1.11
C ILE A 66 -0.43 -7.84 -2.35
N GLU A 67 -1.71 -7.52 -2.16
CA GLU A 67 -2.58 -7.07 -3.25
C GLU A 67 -2.74 -5.54 -3.22
N ILE A 68 -2.32 -4.88 -4.29
CA ILE A 68 -2.53 -3.44 -4.50
C ILE A 68 -3.23 -3.25 -5.83
N HIS A 69 -4.44 -2.67 -5.81
CA HIS A 69 -5.15 -2.37 -7.04
C HIS A 69 -4.44 -1.24 -7.81
N PRO A 70 -4.24 -1.35 -9.15
CA PRO A 70 -3.51 -0.33 -9.92
C PRO A 70 -4.10 1.08 -9.85
N ALA A 71 -5.42 1.20 -9.68
CA ALA A 71 -6.12 2.49 -9.59
C ALA A 71 -6.01 3.17 -8.21
N ALA A 72 -5.52 2.47 -7.18
CA ALA A 72 -5.30 3.08 -5.87
C ALA A 72 -4.32 4.25 -6.01
N LYS A 73 -4.48 5.30 -5.20
CA LYS A 73 -3.57 6.45 -5.17
C LYS A 73 -2.73 6.37 -3.90
N ILE A 74 -1.42 6.27 -4.04
CA ILE A 74 -0.50 6.13 -2.91
C ILE A 74 0.55 7.22 -2.98
N GLY A 75 0.70 7.97 -1.90
CA GLY A 75 1.72 8.98 -1.69
C GLY A 75 3.15 8.43 -1.66
N THR A 76 4.11 9.26 -1.30
CA THR A 76 5.53 8.92 -1.20
C THR A 76 5.90 8.44 0.20
N GLY A 77 7.00 7.69 0.33
CA GLY A 77 7.45 7.19 1.63
C GLY A 77 6.48 6.17 2.23
N PHE A 78 5.75 5.45 1.37
CA PHE A 78 4.81 4.44 1.81
C PHE A 78 5.58 3.19 2.22
N PHE A 79 5.31 2.69 3.42
CA PHE A 79 6.00 1.53 3.97
C PHE A 79 5.02 0.39 4.24
N ILE A 80 5.30 -0.78 3.68
CA ILE A 80 4.58 -2.03 3.96
C ILE A 80 5.55 -2.94 4.72
N ASP A 81 5.33 -3.07 6.02
CA ASP A 81 6.18 -3.88 6.90
C ASP A 81 5.61 -5.30 7.03
N HIS A 82 6.47 -6.32 6.85
CA HIS A 82 6.19 -7.75 6.65
C HIS A 82 5.25 -8.07 5.47
N GLY A 83 4.16 -7.33 5.31
CA GLY A 83 3.34 -7.19 4.11
C GLY A 83 2.39 -8.35 3.79
N MET A 84 2.66 -9.57 4.23
CA MET A 84 1.81 -10.73 3.92
C MET A 84 0.33 -10.46 4.24
N GLY A 85 -0.55 -10.66 3.25
CA GLY A 85 -1.99 -10.49 3.41
C GLY A 85 -2.48 -9.04 3.44
N VAL A 86 -1.64 -8.06 3.09
CA VAL A 86 -2.09 -6.68 2.86
C VAL A 86 -2.95 -6.60 1.60
N VAL A 87 -4.10 -5.93 1.69
CA VAL A 87 -5.04 -5.73 0.59
C VAL A 87 -5.44 -4.26 0.49
N ILE A 88 -5.16 -3.63 -0.65
CA ILE A 88 -5.47 -2.22 -0.94
C ILE A 88 -6.38 -2.14 -2.16
N GLY A 89 -7.63 -1.72 -1.94
CA GLY A 89 -8.65 -1.71 -2.98
C GLY A 89 -8.61 -0.53 -3.95
N GLU A 90 -9.45 -0.63 -4.98
CA GLU A 90 -9.41 0.23 -6.18
C GLU A 90 -9.44 1.74 -5.92
N THR A 91 -10.31 2.19 -5.03
CA THR A 91 -10.55 3.62 -4.78
C THR A 91 -9.88 4.09 -3.49
N ALA A 92 -8.92 3.32 -2.98
CA ALA A 92 -8.15 3.71 -1.80
C ALA A 92 -7.25 4.90 -2.15
N GLU A 93 -7.18 5.84 -1.22
CA GLU A 93 -6.26 6.98 -1.30
C GLU A 93 -5.40 6.96 -0.04
N ILE A 94 -4.09 6.97 -0.19
CA ILE A 94 -3.13 6.86 0.91
C ILE A 94 -2.19 8.04 0.81
N GLY A 95 -2.12 8.84 1.88
CA GLY A 95 -1.21 9.98 1.99
C GLY A 95 0.26 9.59 2.04
N ASP A 96 1.09 10.58 2.28
CA ASP A 96 2.54 10.40 2.38
C ASP A 96 2.92 9.77 3.74
N TYR A 97 4.03 9.03 3.74
CA TYR A 97 4.65 8.51 4.97
C TYR A 97 3.77 7.57 5.80
N VAL A 98 2.79 6.91 5.16
CA VAL A 98 1.93 5.90 5.79
C VAL A 98 2.66 4.56 5.94
N THR A 99 2.46 3.90 7.08
CA THR A 99 2.94 2.54 7.33
C THR A 99 1.76 1.57 7.49
N LEU A 100 1.75 0.48 6.73
CA LEU A 100 0.86 -0.65 6.95
C LEU A 100 1.65 -1.88 7.38
N PHE A 101 1.15 -2.60 8.37
CA PHE A 101 1.66 -3.91 8.76
C PHE A 101 0.94 -5.05 8.03
N GLN A 102 1.41 -6.29 8.21
CA GLN A 102 0.83 -7.50 7.64
C GLN A 102 -0.67 -7.65 7.94
N GLY A 103 -1.42 -8.25 7.00
CA GLY A 103 -2.84 -8.55 7.16
C GLY A 103 -3.79 -7.35 7.16
N VAL A 104 -3.29 -6.14 6.91
CA VAL A 104 -4.13 -4.93 6.83
C VAL A 104 -5.01 -4.96 5.57
N THR A 105 -6.27 -4.54 5.70
CA THR A 105 -7.18 -4.37 4.56
C THR A 105 -7.73 -2.97 4.49
N LEU A 106 -7.56 -2.31 3.35
CA LEU A 106 -8.24 -1.08 2.96
C LEU A 106 -9.34 -1.46 1.96
N GLY A 107 -10.49 -1.85 2.51
CA GLY A 107 -11.54 -2.58 1.80
C GLY A 107 -12.78 -1.76 1.49
N GLY A 108 -13.62 -2.30 0.60
CA GLY A 108 -14.90 -1.72 0.24
C GLY A 108 -16.04 -2.15 1.16
N THR A 109 -17.08 -1.33 1.26
CA THR A 109 -18.40 -1.75 1.80
C THR A 109 -19.44 -1.69 0.68
N GLY A 110 -20.28 -2.72 0.55
CA GLY A 110 -21.38 -2.76 -0.43
C GLY A 110 -20.97 -3.08 -1.87
N LYS A 111 -21.91 -2.93 -2.81
CA LYS A 111 -21.77 -3.29 -4.25
C LYS A 111 -21.69 -2.07 -5.19
N GLU A 112 -21.71 -0.87 -4.64
CA GLU A 112 -21.80 0.34 -5.43
C GLU A 112 -20.50 0.66 -6.17
N ARG A 113 -20.64 1.27 -7.35
CA ARG A 113 -19.51 1.80 -8.11
C ARG A 113 -19.19 3.20 -7.61
N GLY A 114 -17.90 3.51 -7.43
CA GLY A 114 -17.43 4.80 -6.94
C GLY A 114 -16.46 4.71 -5.75
N LYS A 115 -16.32 5.82 -5.02
CA LYS A 115 -15.49 5.91 -3.81
C LYS A 115 -16.10 5.04 -2.71
N ARG A 116 -15.41 3.94 -2.39
CA ARG A 116 -15.87 2.91 -1.45
C ARG A 116 -14.76 2.33 -0.59
N HIS A 117 -13.51 2.68 -0.86
CA HIS A 117 -12.37 2.30 -0.05
C HIS A 117 -11.86 3.52 0.74
N PRO A 118 -11.10 3.31 1.82
CA PRO A 118 -10.69 4.38 2.71
C PRO A 118 -9.81 5.45 2.05
N THR A 119 -9.80 6.64 2.64
CA THR A 119 -8.75 7.65 2.46
C THR A 119 -7.95 7.74 3.76
N LEU A 120 -6.65 7.47 3.71
CA LEU A 120 -5.73 7.67 4.82
C LEU A 120 -4.97 8.99 4.62
N GLY A 121 -4.92 9.81 5.66
CA GLY A 121 -4.06 10.99 5.72
C GLY A 121 -2.58 10.66 5.73
N ASN A 122 -1.75 11.69 5.93
CA ASN A 122 -0.30 11.57 6.02
C ASN A 122 0.12 11.00 7.38
N HIS A 123 1.25 10.30 7.41
CA HIS A 123 1.85 9.77 8.65
C HIS A 123 0.92 8.83 9.45
N VAL A 124 -0.03 8.18 8.78
CA VAL A 124 -0.90 7.18 9.41
C VAL A 124 -0.12 5.88 9.60
N VAL A 125 -0.30 5.23 10.76
CA VAL A 125 0.23 3.88 11.02
C VAL A 125 -0.93 2.94 11.26
N VAL A 126 -1.01 1.85 10.49
CA VAL A 126 -2.08 0.86 10.59
C VAL A 126 -1.49 -0.47 11.07
N GLY A 127 -1.81 -0.83 12.30
CA GLY A 127 -1.32 -2.03 12.96
C GLY A 127 -1.77 -3.33 12.28
N ALA A 128 -1.04 -4.41 12.56
CA ALA A 128 -1.21 -5.70 11.92
C ALA A 128 -2.66 -6.19 11.99
N GLY A 129 -3.17 -6.75 10.89
CA GLY A 129 -4.49 -7.36 10.83
C GLY A 129 -5.68 -6.38 10.83
N ALA A 130 -5.47 -5.06 10.93
CA ALA A 130 -6.58 -4.11 10.95
C ALA A 130 -7.38 -4.09 9.64
N LYS A 131 -8.69 -3.84 9.74
CA LYS A 131 -9.63 -3.76 8.61
C LYS A 131 -10.28 -2.38 8.62
N ILE A 132 -9.98 -1.57 7.62
CA ILE A 132 -10.56 -0.24 7.42
C ILE A 132 -11.46 -0.35 6.19
N LEU A 133 -12.77 -0.23 6.40
CA LEU A 133 -13.77 -0.56 5.38
C LEU A 133 -14.64 0.65 5.05
N GLY A 134 -14.91 0.83 3.76
CA GLY A 134 -15.81 1.87 3.29
C GLY A 134 -15.09 3.15 2.85
N GLY A 135 -15.86 4.07 2.26
CA GLY A 135 -15.38 5.37 1.77
C GLY A 135 -15.06 6.38 2.88
N ILE A 136 -14.54 5.92 4.02
CA ILE A 136 -14.25 6.74 5.19
C ILE A 136 -12.90 7.43 5.11
N ARG A 137 -12.72 8.48 5.91
CA ARG A 137 -11.47 9.24 5.99
C ARG A 137 -10.82 9.08 7.36
N ILE A 138 -9.54 8.72 7.36
CA ILE A 138 -8.66 8.76 8.52
C ILE A 138 -7.79 10.01 8.39
N GLY A 139 -7.69 10.80 9.47
CA GLY A 139 -6.90 12.03 9.51
C GLY A 139 -5.38 11.77 9.50
N ASP A 140 -4.61 12.85 9.49
CA ASP A 140 -3.15 12.79 9.55
C ASP A 140 -2.67 12.37 10.95
N ASN A 141 -1.49 11.74 11.03
CA ASN A 141 -0.82 11.33 12.27
C ASN A 141 -1.63 10.37 13.15
N VAL A 142 -2.57 9.64 12.57
CA VAL A 142 -3.40 8.66 13.28
C VAL A 142 -2.68 7.32 13.40
N LYS A 143 -2.83 6.65 14.55
CA LYS A 143 -2.42 5.26 14.75
C LYS A 143 -3.65 4.39 14.94
N ILE A 144 -3.77 3.33 14.15
CA ILE A 144 -4.85 2.34 14.25
C ILE A 144 -4.26 1.08 14.86
N GLY A 145 -4.87 0.61 15.95
CA GLY A 145 -4.42 -0.58 16.68
C GLY A 145 -4.54 -1.86 15.84
N ALA A 146 -3.70 -2.85 16.16
CA ALA A 146 -3.76 -4.16 15.52
C ALA A 146 -5.15 -4.80 15.67
N ASN A 147 -5.59 -5.56 14.66
CA ASN A 147 -6.90 -6.22 14.56
C ASN A 147 -8.13 -5.31 14.74
N SER A 148 -7.97 -3.98 14.70
CA SER A 148 -9.10 -3.06 14.75
C SER A 148 -9.98 -3.22 13.51
N VAL A 149 -11.29 -3.03 13.69
CA VAL A 149 -12.25 -2.84 12.60
C VAL A 149 -12.72 -1.40 12.65
N VAL A 150 -12.47 -0.64 11.59
CA VAL A 150 -12.80 0.79 11.49
C VAL A 150 -13.83 0.96 10.38
N LEU A 151 -14.97 1.57 10.73
CA LEU A 151 -16.17 1.75 9.90
C LEU A 151 -16.60 3.21 9.85
#